data_AF-A0A2V9UZT4-F1
#
_entry.id   AF-A0A2V9UZT4-F1
#
_cell.length_a   1.000
_cell.length_b   1.000
_cell.length_c   1.000
_cell.angle_alpha   90.00
_cell.angle_beta   90.00
_cell.angle_gamma   90.00
#
_symmetry.space_group_name_H-M   'P 1'
#
loop_
_entity.id
_entity.type
_entity.pdbx_description
1 polymer ?
#
loop_
_entity_poly.entity_id
_entity_poly.type
_entity_poly.pdbx_seq_one_letter_code
_entity_poly.pdbx_strand_id
1 'polypeptide(L)'
;MSFSPEDVRANHEYFAHKLRAEKQRNDVLKAVEASQFDFVLLDTGGREPFSQGHIPGAWCVPAPQVAEIAPRLPRDKDLVTYCWGHD
;
A
#
# COMPACT_ATOMS: atom_id res chain seq x y z
N MET A 1 -5.10 28.42 17.64
CA MET A 1 -5.51 29.03 16.35
C MET A 1 -6.60 28.16 15.76
N SER A 2 -7.72 28.75 15.34
CA SER A 2 -8.78 28.02 14.62
C SER A 2 -8.49 28.03 13.13
N PHE A 3 -8.76 26.93 12.43
CA PHE A 3 -8.70 26.88 10.98
C PHE A 3 -9.71 27.88 10.36
N SER A 4 -9.28 28.59 9.32
CA SER A 4 -10.17 29.39 8.49
C SER A 4 -11.07 28.48 7.63
N PRO A 5 -12.18 28.99 7.06
CA PRO A 5 -12.98 28.22 6.11
C PRO A 5 -12.17 27.70 4.90
N GLU A 6 -11.16 28.45 4.47
CA GLU A 6 -10.27 28.03 3.39
C GLU A 6 -9.38 26.86 3.80
N ASP A 7 -8.80 26.90 5.00
CA ASP A 7 -8.00 25.81 5.56
C ASP A 7 -8.82 24.52 5.67
N VAL A 8 -10.09 24.63 6.10
CA VAL A 8 -10.99 23.47 6.21
C VAL A 8 -11.22 22.83 4.84
N ARG A 9 -11.44 23.64 3.79
CA ARG A 9 -11.61 23.13 2.42
C ARG A 9 -10.34 22.49 1.88
N ALA A 10 -9.18 23.14 2.05
CA ALA A 10 -7.90 22.62 1.61
C ALA A 10 -7.55 21.29 2.30
N ASN A 11 -7.78 21.19 3.61
CA ASN A 11 -7.59 19.96 4.38
C ASN A 11 -8.52 18.84 3.90
N HIS A 12 -9.79 19.14 3.65
CA HIS A 12 -10.74 18.17 3.11
C HIS A 12 -10.28 17.63 1.75
N GLU A 13 -9.91 18.50 0.81
CA GLU A 13 -9.39 18.10 -0.51
C GLU A 13 -8.13 17.23 -0.37
N TYR A 14 -7.18 17.65 0.46
CA TYR A 14 -5.96 16.89 0.73
C TYR A 14 -6.27 15.48 1.26
N PHE A 15 -7.09 15.35 2.31
CA PHE A 15 -7.39 14.05 2.88
C PHE A 15 -8.23 13.18 1.94
N ALA A 16 -9.13 13.76 1.15
CA ALA A 16 -9.87 13.02 0.13
C ALA A 16 -8.93 12.43 -0.95
N HIS A 17 -7.92 13.18 -1.38
CA HIS A 17 -6.90 12.66 -2.30
C HIS A 17 -6.02 11.59 -1.66
N LYS A 18 -5.56 11.82 -0.44
CA LYS A 18 -4.75 10.84 0.31
C LYS A 18 -5.48 9.52 0.50
N LEU A 19 -6.73 9.55 0.96
CA LEU A 19 -7.55 8.35 1.18
C LEU A 19 -7.84 7.57 -0.11
N ARG A 20 -7.86 8.24 -1.27
CA ARG A 20 -7.99 7.56 -2.57
C ARG A 20 -6.69 6.92 -3.06
N ALA A 21 -5.55 7.42 -2.61
CA ALA A 21 -4.23 6.94 -3.03
C ALA A 21 -3.70 5.80 -2.15
N GLU A 22 -4.28 5.58 -0.97
CA GLU A 22 -3.77 4.65 0.04
C GLU A 22 -4.79 3.55 0.38
N LYS A 23 -4.36 2.28 0.35
CA LYS A 23 -5.13 1.19 0.95
C LYS A 23 -4.94 1.20 2.47
N GLN A 24 -6.03 1.14 3.22
CA GLN A 24 -5.97 1.23 4.68
C GLN A 24 -5.46 -0.07 5.29
N ARG A 25 -4.69 0.04 6.40
CA ARG A 25 -4.19 -1.12 7.16
C ARG A 25 -5.29 -2.12 7.50
N ASN A 26 -6.46 -1.63 7.93
CA ASN A 26 -7.57 -2.50 8.32
C ASN A 26 -8.17 -3.27 7.13
N ASP A 27 -8.13 -2.71 5.92
CA ASP A 27 -8.59 -3.42 4.72
C ASP A 27 -7.62 -4.55 4.37
N VAL A 28 -6.31 -4.30 4.48
CA VAL A 28 -5.28 -5.34 4.33
C VAL A 28 -5.43 -6.43 5.38
N LEU A 29 -5.66 -6.06 6.65
CA LEU A 29 -5.89 -7.03 7.73
C LEU A 29 -7.08 -7.94 7.45
N LYS A 30 -8.22 -7.37 7.04
CA LYS A 30 -9.43 -8.15 6.67
C LYS A 30 -9.16 -9.09 5.50
N ALA A 31 -8.43 -8.63 4.48
CA ALA A 31 -8.07 -9.45 3.32
C ALA A 31 -7.19 -10.66 3.73
N VAL A 32 -6.24 -10.43 4.64
CA VAL A 32 -5.37 -11.47 5.20
C VAL A 32 -6.19 -12.47 6.04
N GLU A 33 -7.02 -11.99 6.96
CA GLU A 33 -7.87 -12.82 7.83
C GLU A 33 -8.85 -13.68 7.01
N ALA A 34 -9.43 -13.11 5.94
CA ALA A 34 -10.32 -13.82 5.04
C ALA A 34 -9.60 -14.67 3.98
N SER A 35 -8.28 -14.51 3.83
CA SER A 35 -7.50 -15.05 2.70
C SER A 35 -8.11 -14.69 1.32
N GLN A 36 -8.66 -13.48 1.21
CA GLN A 36 -9.34 -12.98 0.01
C GLN A 36 -8.87 -11.56 -0.30
N PHE A 37 -8.27 -11.37 -1.47
CA PHE A 37 -7.68 -10.10 -1.89
C PHE A 37 -8.32 -9.62 -3.21
N ASP A 38 -8.89 -8.42 -3.16
CA ASP A 38 -9.31 -7.64 -4.34
C ASP A 38 -8.15 -6.82 -4.95
N PHE A 39 -7.00 -6.77 -4.28
CA PHE A 39 -5.76 -6.13 -4.72
C PHE A 39 -4.57 -7.10 -4.75
N VAL A 40 -3.43 -6.64 -5.27
CA VAL A 40 -2.14 -7.35 -5.18
C VAL A 40 -1.29 -6.66 -4.13
N LEU A 41 -0.88 -7.40 -3.10
CA LEU A 41 -0.01 -6.89 -2.04
C LEU A 41 1.46 -7.13 -2.42
N LEU A 42 2.26 -6.07 -2.45
CA LEU A 42 3.66 -6.10 -2.86
C LEU A 42 4.56 -5.67 -1.69
N ASP A 43 5.45 -6.55 -1.26
CA ASP A 43 6.53 -6.19 -0.34
C ASP A 43 7.71 -5.63 -1.16
N THR A 44 7.98 -4.34 -0.98
CA THR A 44 9.07 -3.64 -1.68
C THR A 44 10.38 -3.59 -0.90
N GLY A 45 10.44 -4.29 0.23
CA GLY A 45 11.65 -4.48 1.03
C GLY A 45 12.69 -5.41 0.40
N GLY A 46 13.64 -5.85 1.21
CA GLY A 46 14.67 -6.81 0.78
C GLY A 46 14.13 -8.24 0.73
N ARG A 47 14.73 -9.07 -0.14
CA ARG A 47 14.39 -10.50 -0.25
C ARG A 47 14.66 -11.27 1.06
N GLU A 48 15.70 -10.88 1.78
CA GLU A 48 16.08 -11.51 3.05
C GLU A 48 15.08 -11.18 4.18
N PRO A 49 14.70 -9.91 4.44
CA PRO A 49 13.59 -9.62 5.36
C PRO A 49 12.29 -10.33 4.99
N PHE A 50 11.95 -10.38 3.69
CA PHE A 50 10.76 -11.09 3.23
C PHE A 50 10.78 -12.58 3.59
N SER A 51 11.92 -13.27 3.41
CA SER A 51 12.04 -14.69 3.75
C SER A 51 11.93 -14.94 5.26
N GLN A 52 12.33 -13.96 6.09
CA GLN A 52 12.25 -14.01 7.55
C GLN A 52 10.85 -13.71 8.08
N GLY A 53 10.05 -12.93 7.34
CA GLY A 53 8.66 -12.64 7.66
C GLY A 53 8.06 -11.61 6.73
N HIS A 54 6.84 -11.87 6.26
CA HIS A 54 6.08 -10.98 5.40
C HIS A 54 4.58 -11.17 5.65
N ILE A 55 3.76 -10.24 5.13
CA ILE A 55 2.31 -10.36 5.21
C ILE A 55 1.86 -11.54 4.32
N PRO A 56 1.10 -12.54 4.84
CA PRO A 56 0.63 -13.66 4.04
C PRO A 56 -0.10 -13.22 2.77
N GLY A 57 0.27 -13.81 1.64
CA GLY A 57 -0.28 -13.46 0.31
C GLY A 57 0.49 -12.36 -0.43
N ALA A 58 1.46 -11.68 0.22
CA ALA A 58 2.29 -10.68 -0.43
C ALA A 58 3.28 -11.28 -1.45
N TRP A 59 3.60 -10.50 -2.48
CA TRP A 59 4.65 -10.82 -3.45
C TRP A 59 5.92 -10.02 -3.13
N CYS A 60 7.08 -10.68 -3.12
CA CYS A 60 8.37 -10.02 -2.92
C CYS A 60 8.82 -9.30 -4.20
N VAL A 61 8.76 -7.97 -4.19
CA VAL A 61 9.13 -7.09 -5.32
C VAL A 61 10.04 -5.97 -4.81
N PRO A 62 11.33 -6.25 -4.52
CA PRO A 62 12.24 -5.24 -3.98
C PRO A 62 12.23 -3.95 -4.80
N ALA A 63 12.22 -2.79 -4.14
CA ALA A 63 12.07 -1.49 -4.79
C ALA A 63 12.96 -1.27 -6.04
N PRO A 64 14.25 -1.67 -6.06
CA PRO A 64 15.10 -1.53 -7.26
C PRO A 64 14.63 -2.35 -8.47
N GLN A 65 13.82 -3.38 -8.26
CA GLN A 65 13.35 -4.32 -9.30
C GLN A 65 11.91 -4.02 -9.75
N VAL A 66 11.23 -3.06 -9.13
CA VAL A 66 9.84 -2.71 -9.45
C VAL A 66 9.69 -2.34 -10.92
N ALA A 67 10.60 -1.52 -11.47
CA ALA A 67 10.53 -1.09 -12.87
C ALA A 67 10.62 -2.27 -13.86
N GLU A 68 11.45 -3.27 -13.56
CA GLU A 68 11.61 -4.48 -14.38
C GLU A 68 10.37 -5.38 -14.31
N ILE A 69 9.75 -5.48 -13.14
CA ILE A 69 8.61 -6.37 -12.88
C ILE A 69 7.27 -5.71 -13.26
N ALA A 70 7.18 -4.38 -13.27
CA ALA A 70 5.94 -3.63 -13.55
C ALA A 70 5.18 -4.04 -14.83
N PRO A 71 5.83 -4.40 -15.95
CA PRO A 71 5.13 -4.92 -17.12
C PRO A 71 4.41 -6.25 -16.90
N ARG A 72 4.82 -7.03 -15.90
CA ARG A 72 4.29 -8.35 -15.55
C ARG A 72 3.23 -8.31 -14.45
N LEU A 73 3.05 -7.15 -13.80
CA LEU A 73 2.05 -6.99 -12.75
C LEU A 73 0.64 -6.88 -13.36
N PRO A 74 -0.40 -7.39 -12.68
CA PRO A 74 -1.79 -7.22 -13.10
C PRO A 74 -2.14 -5.76 -13.34
N ARG A 75 -2.89 -5.49 -14.40
CA ARG A 75 -3.33 -4.13 -14.79
C ARG A 75 -4.80 -3.86 -14.48
N ASP A 76 -5.52 -4.90 -14.08
CA ASP A 76 -6.94 -4.93 -13.73
C ASP A 76 -7.18 -4.90 -12.21
N LYS A 77 -6.11 -4.81 -11.41
CA LYS A 77 -6.16 -4.79 -9.95
C LYS A 77 -5.36 -3.64 -9.37
N ASP A 78 -5.76 -3.18 -8.20
CA ASP A 78 -4.95 -2.29 -7.38
C ASP A 78 -3.63 -2.96 -7.01
N LEU A 79 -2.52 -2.22 -7.12
CA LEU A 79 -1.21 -2.64 -6.62
C LEU A 79 -0.94 -1.90 -5.31
N VAL A 80 -0.90 -2.63 -4.20
CA VAL A 80 -0.69 -2.08 -2.86
C VAL A 80 0.71 -2.43 -2.40
N THR A 81 1.58 -1.44 -2.34
CA THR A 81 2.96 -1.62 -1.86
C THR A 81 3.06 -1.39 -0.36
N TYR A 82 3.88 -2.18 0.31
CA TYR A 82 4.37 -1.88 1.66
C TYR A 82 5.88 -2.13 1.72
N CYS A 83 6.54 -1.49 2.66
CA CYS A 83 7.93 -1.74 3.01
C CYS A 83 8.05 -1.86 4.53
N TRP A 84 9.27 -2.11 5.00
CA TRP A 84 9.58 -1.95 6.41
C TRP A 84 9.65 -0.46 6.73
N GLY A 85 8.67 0.04 7.48
CA GLY A 85 8.75 1.35 8.11
C GLY A 85 9.60 1.24 9.38
N HIS A 86 10.65 2.06 9.48
CA HIS A 86 11.23 2.38 10.77
C HIS A 86 10.36 3.48 11.39
N ASP A 87 9.63 3.14 12.44
CA ASP A 87 9.40 4.10 13.51
C ASP A 87 10.69 4.20 14.35
#